data_AF-A0A1V5VZH6-F1
#
_entry.id   AF-A0A1V5VZH6-F1
#
_cell.length_a   1.000
_cell.length_b   1.000
_cell.length_c   1.000
_cell.angle_alpha   90.00
_cell.angle_beta   90.00
_cell.angle_gamma   90.00
#
_symmetry.space_group_name_H-M   'P 1'
#
loop_
_entity.id
_entity.type
_entity.pdbx_description
1 polymer ?
#
loop_
_entity_poly.entity_id
_entity_poly.type
_entity_poly.pdbx_seq_one_letter_code
_entity_poly.pdbx_strand_id
1 'polypeptide(L)'
;MRSKKTNALQMAVLISGFLFIIIGIAFLFFPLSVLQFFAENVSENWLDLVRDNELVAPLFFMVKAYSVLLITSGFLMVMPLFDPLKYRGIVYFNGLFFPAISSFILIKNSFIKSSNLPLGDTLPQNGSEYFTHKVMLTCGAVFAFIALICAATLILTSKEAREGKE
;
A
#
# COMPACT_ATOMS: atom_id res chain seq x y z
N MET A 1 2.14 33.70 -7.29
CA MET A 1 1.59 32.56 -8.05
C MET A 1 2.53 31.39 -7.80
N ARG A 2 2.06 30.27 -7.21
CA ARG A 2 2.92 29.11 -6.89
C ARG A 2 3.62 28.56 -8.13
N SER A 3 4.86 28.09 -7.97
CA SER A 3 5.62 27.43 -9.04
C SER A 3 4.86 26.22 -9.60
N LYS A 4 4.98 25.97 -10.91
CA LYS A 4 4.41 24.77 -11.56
C LYS A 4 4.92 23.48 -10.90
N LYS A 5 6.13 23.48 -10.35
CA LYS A 5 6.74 22.32 -9.68
C LYS A 5 6.12 22.09 -8.30
N THR A 6 5.86 23.17 -7.57
CA THR A 6 5.16 23.12 -6.28
C THR A 6 3.75 22.58 -6.43
N ASN A 7 3.02 23.00 -7.48
CA ASN A 7 1.71 22.44 -7.80
C ASN A 7 1.78 20.93 -8.14
N ALA A 8 2.83 20.48 -8.84
CA ALA A 8 3.02 19.07 -9.16
C ALA A 8 3.26 18.22 -7.89
N LEU A 9 4.07 18.73 -6.95
CA LEU A 9 4.27 18.08 -5.65
C LEU A 9 2.94 17.98 -4.87
N GLN A 10 2.17 19.06 -4.82
CA GLN A 10 0.87 19.07 -4.15
C GLN A 10 -0.12 18.08 -4.75
N MET A 11 -0.15 17.97 -6.07
CA MET A 11 -0.98 17.00 -6.78
C MET A 11 -0.54 15.57 -6.46
N ALA A 12 0.76 15.28 -6.50
CA ALA A 12 1.27 13.94 -6.18
C ALA A 12 0.94 13.52 -4.74
N VAL A 13 1.11 14.45 -3.78
CA VAL A 13 0.76 14.22 -2.38
C VAL A 13 -0.75 14.02 -2.21
N LEU A 14 -1.58 14.81 -2.90
CA LEU A 14 -3.04 14.66 -2.85
C LEU A 14 -3.50 13.30 -3.37
N ILE A 15 -2.97 12.88 -4.53
CA ILE A 15 -3.26 11.56 -5.12
C ILE A 15 -2.85 10.46 -4.15
N SER A 16 -1.67 10.57 -3.56
CA SER A 16 -1.15 9.58 -2.61
C SER A 16 -2.01 9.49 -1.36
N GLY A 17 -2.39 10.62 -0.78
CA GLY A 17 -3.26 10.66 0.40
C GLY A 17 -4.65 10.09 0.12
N PHE A 18 -5.22 10.41 -1.04
CA PHE A 18 -6.51 9.87 -1.46
C PHE A 18 -6.47 8.34 -1.65
N LEU A 19 -5.41 7.83 -2.28
CA LEU A 19 -5.20 6.38 -2.44
C LEU A 19 -5.07 5.68 -1.10
N PHE A 20 -4.33 6.25 -0.13
CA PHE A 20 -4.24 5.69 1.21
C PHE A 20 -5.59 5.63 1.92
N ILE A 21 -6.41 6.69 1.81
CA ILE A 21 -7.77 6.71 2.39
C ILE A 21 -8.65 5.64 1.74
N ILE A 22 -8.66 5.53 0.41
CA ILE A 22 -9.48 4.52 -0.29
C ILE A 22 -9.07 3.11 0.13
N ILE A 23 -7.78 2.79 0.08
CA ILE A 23 -7.27 1.46 0.43
C ILE A 23 -7.59 1.16 1.90
N GLY A 24 -7.35 2.11 2.79
CA GLY A 24 -7.64 1.94 4.21
C GLY A 24 -9.15 1.73 4.47
N ILE A 25 -10.04 2.50 3.85
CA ILE A 25 -11.49 2.30 3.99
C ILE A 25 -11.90 0.91 3.47
N ALA A 26 -11.39 0.52 2.31
CA ALA A 26 -11.71 -0.76 1.68
C ALA A 26 -11.33 -1.95 2.57
N PHE A 27 -10.12 -1.97 3.12
CA PHE A 27 -9.66 -3.05 4.00
C PHE A 27 -10.24 -2.99 5.43
N LEU A 28 -10.63 -1.80 5.91
CA LEU A 28 -11.22 -1.65 7.24
C LEU A 28 -12.65 -2.20 7.29
N PHE A 29 -13.48 -1.87 6.31
CA PHE A 29 -14.91 -2.22 6.30
C PHE A 29 -15.23 -3.43 5.44
N PHE A 30 -14.51 -3.62 4.34
CA PHE A 30 -14.82 -4.64 3.33
C PHE A 30 -13.62 -5.55 2.99
N PRO A 31 -12.87 -6.06 3.99
CA PRO A 31 -11.64 -6.83 3.71
C PRO A 31 -11.93 -8.05 2.84
N LEU A 32 -13.05 -8.73 3.06
CA LEU A 32 -13.44 -9.88 2.24
C LEU A 32 -13.71 -9.52 0.79
N SER A 33 -14.54 -8.50 0.54
CA SER A 33 -14.95 -8.15 -0.81
C SER A 33 -13.71 -7.75 -1.63
N VAL A 34 -12.75 -7.09 -0.99
CA VAL A 34 -11.45 -6.80 -1.58
C VAL A 34 -10.71 -8.11 -1.89
N LEU A 35 -10.57 -9.03 -0.93
CA LEU A 35 -9.85 -10.29 -1.17
C LEU A 35 -10.51 -11.17 -2.23
N GLN A 36 -11.84 -11.30 -2.22
CA GLN A 36 -12.63 -12.08 -3.18
C GLN A 36 -12.52 -11.53 -4.61
N PHE A 37 -12.36 -10.22 -4.78
CA PHE A 37 -12.11 -9.64 -6.10
C PHE A 37 -10.83 -10.19 -6.76
N PHE A 38 -9.85 -10.63 -5.96
CA PHE A 38 -8.56 -11.12 -6.44
C PHE A 38 -8.36 -12.63 -6.24
N ALA A 39 -9.16 -13.29 -5.39
CA ALA A 39 -9.02 -14.69 -5.03
C ALA A 39 -10.33 -15.45 -5.27
N GLU A 40 -10.26 -16.50 -6.09
CA GLU A 40 -11.42 -17.33 -6.46
C GLU A 40 -11.81 -18.34 -5.36
N ASN A 41 -10.90 -18.67 -4.44
CA ASN A 41 -11.08 -19.71 -3.42
C ASN A 41 -11.17 -19.15 -1.99
N VAL A 42 -12.11 -18.24 -1.74
CA VAL A 42 -12.39 -17.78 -0.37
C VAL A 42 -13.40 -18.74 0.27
N SER A 43 -13.07 -19.33 1.42
CA SER A 43 -13.99 -20.27 2.08
C SER A 43 -15.25 -19.55 2.55
N GLU A 44 -16.39 -20.25 2.44
CA GLU A 44 -17.69 -19.72 2.90
C GLU A 44 -17.67 -19.48 4.43
N ASN A 45 -16.93 -20.30 5.17
CA ASN A 45 -16.79 -20.23 6.64
C ASN A 45 -15.57 -19.42 7.10
N TRP A 46 -15.09 -18.45 6.32
CA TRP A 46 -13.90 -17.66 6.68
C TRP A 46 -14.05 -16.93 8.04
N LEU A 47 -15.28 -16.54 8.42
CA LEU A 47 -15.54 -15.89 9.71
C LEU A 47 -15.20 -16.81 10.88
N ASP A 48 -15.56 -18.08 10.76
CA ASP A 48 -15.21 -19.10 11.75
C ASP A 48 -13.70 -19.31 11.77
N LEU A 49 -13.04 -19.32 10.61
CA LEU A 49 -11.57 -19.39 10.55
C LEU A 49 -10.89 -18.22 11.26
N VAL A 50 -11.41 -16.99 11.12
CA VAL A 50 -10.86 -15.81 11.81
C VAL A 50 -11.16 -15.86 13.31
N ARG A 51 -12.34 -16.35 13.72
CA ARG A 51 -12.72 -16.43 15.13
C ARG A 51 -11.99 -17.53 15.88
N ASP A 52 -11.88 -18.70 15.26
CA ASP A 52 -11.51 -19.95 15.94
C ASP A 52 -10.01 -20.24 15.83
N ASN A 53 -9.28 -19.53 14.97
CA ASN A 53 -7.83 -19.68 14.83
C ASN A 53 -7.07 -18.56 15.55
N GLU A 54 -6.31 -18.94 16.58
CA GLU A 54 -5.55 -18.05 17.46
C GLU A 54 -4.46 -17.22 16.75
N LEU A 55 -3.99 -17.65 15.57
CA LEU A 55 -3.02 -16.89 14.76
C LEU A 55 -3.69 -16.00 13.73
N VAL A 56 -4.83 -16.43 13.16
CA VAL A 56 -5.53 -15.67 12.11
C VAL A 56 -6.26 -14.47 12.71
N ALA A 57 -6.88 -14.61 13.89
CA ALA A 57 -7.62 -13.52 14.52
C ALA A 57 -6.76 -12.27 14.76
N PRO A 58 -5.57 -12.37 15.41
CA PRO A 58 -4.71 -11.21 15.62
C PRO A 58 -4.22 -10.59 14.31
N LEU A 59 -3.85 -11.40 13.31
CA LEU A 59 -3.43 -10.89 12.01
C LEU A 59 -4.54 -10.12 11.30
N PHE A 60 -5.77 -10.63 11.35
CA PHE A 60 -6.94 -9.95 10.81
C PHE A 60 -7.15 -8.57 11.45
N PHE A 61 -7.13 -8.49 12.79
CA PHE A 61 -7.30 -7.21 13.49
C PHE A 61 -6.10 -6.27 13.30
N MET A 62 -4.88 -6.79 13.14
CA MET A 62 -3.69 -5.99 12.80
C MET A 62 -3.83 -5.35 11.41
N VAL A 63 -4.39 -6.06 10.43
CA VAL A 63 -4.70 -5.48 9.11
C VAL A 63 -5.74 -4.37 9.23
N LYS A 64 -6.76 -4.52 10.09
CA LYS A 64 -7.75 -3.45 10.34
C LYS A 64 -7.12 -2.24 11.01
N ALA A 65 -6.25 -2.44 12.01
CA ALA A 65 -5.52 -1.36 12.67
C ALA A 65 -4.59 -0.63 11.67
N TYR A 66 -3.88 -1.38 10.83
CA TYR A 66 -3.07 -0.82 9.75
C TYR A 66 -3.91 -0.03 8.73
N SER A 67 -5.14 -0.46 8.47
CA SER A 67 -6.06 0.26 7.60
C SER A 67 -6.44 1.63 8.18
N VAL A 68 -6.64 1.73 9.50
CA VAL A 68 -6.83 3.02 10.18
C VAL A 68 -5.57 3.90 10.09
N LEU A 69 -4.38 3.29 10.22
CA LEU A 69 -3.11 4.01 10.05
C LEU A 69 -2.96 4.56 8.62
N LEU A 70 -3.37 3.81 7.59
CA LEU A 70 -3.40 4.29 6.21
C LEU A 70 -4.35 5.47 6.04
N ILE A 71 -5.56 5.40 6.59
CA ILE A 71 -6.54 6.50 6.54
C ILE A 71 -5.95 7.76 7.19
N THR A 72 -5.40 7.64 8.40
CA THR A 72 -4.83 8.79 9.11
C THR A 72 -3.60 9.34 8.38
N SER A 73 -2.73 8.49 7.84
CA SER A 73 -1.61 8.89 6.99
C SER A 73 -2.07 9.64 5.73
N GLY A 74 -3.17 9.19 5.12
CA GLY A 74 -3.79 9.88 3.98
C GLY A 74 -4.37 11.25 4.34
N PHE A 75 -4.90 11.44 5.56
CA PHE A 75 -5.27 12.78 6.03
C PHE A 75 -4.04 13.65 6.33
N LEU A 76 -2.96 13.09 6.89
CA LEU A 76 -1.70 13.83 7.10
C LEU A 76 -1.11 14.36 5.78
N MET A 77 -1.31 13.62 4.69
CA MET A 77 -0.95 14.03 3.32
C MET A 77 -1.73 15.26 2.81
N VAL A 78 -2.77 15.73 3.49
CA VAL A 78 -3.42 17.00 3.12
C VAL A 78 -2.58 18.21 3.57
N MET A 79 -1.78 18.10 4.63
CA MET A 79 -1.02 19.25 5.18
C MET A 79 -0.06 19.91 4.16
N PRO A 80 0.69 19.17 3.32
CA PRO A 80 1.54 19.77 2.29
C PRO A 80 0.81 20.59 1.22
N LEU A 81 -0.53 20.51 1.10
CA LEU A 81 -1.28 21.42 0.21
C LEU A 81 -1.26 22.87 0.74
N PHE A 82 -1.24 23.03 2.06
CA PHE A 82 -1.21 24.35 2.67
C PHE A 82 0.19 24.94 2.63
N ASP A 83 1.20 24.16 3.00
CA ASP A 83 2.61 24.57 2.96
C ASP A 83 3.54 23.38 2.61
N PRO A 84 3.91 23.22 1.33
CA PRO A 84 4.67 22.06 0.88
C PRO A 84 6.13 22.09 1.34
N LEU A 85 6.69 23.26 1.65
CA LEU A 85 8.06 23.41 2.13
C LEU A 85 8.15 23.02 3.61
N LYS A 86 7.24 23.52 4.44
CA LYS A 86 7.19 23.22 5.87
C LYS A 86 6.86 21.75 6.14
N TYR A 87 5.91 21.19 5.39
CA TYR A 87 5.46 19.80 5.57
C TYR A 87 6.21 18.79 4.69
N ARG A 88 7.33 19.19 4.09
CA ARG A 88 8.15 18.32 3.22
C ARG A 88 8.61 17.04 3.92
N GLY A 89 8.86 17.12 5.24
CA GLY A 89 9.16 15.95 6.09
C GLY A 89 8.06 14.89 6.06
N ILE A 90 6.79 15.30 6.11
CA ILE A 90 5.63 14.39 6.01
C ILE A 90 5.63 13.68 4.65
N VAL A 91 5.97 14.40 3.58
CA VAL A 91 6.06 13.82 2.22
C VAL A 91 7.18 12.79 2.14
N TYR A 92 8.32 13.00 2.80
CA TYR A 92 9.39 12.00 2.85
C TYR A 92 8.94 10.72 3.57
N PHE A 93 8.35 10.83 4.76
CA PHE A 93 7.98 9.64 5.53
C PHE A 93 6.76 8.91 4.94
N ASN A 94 5.65 9.62 4.72
CA ASN A 94 4.40 9.01 4.29
C ASN A 94 4.33 8.80 2.77
N GLY A 95 5.04 9.61 1.98
CA GLY A 95 4.94 9.59 0.51
C GLY A 95 6.04 8.83 -0.18
N LEU A 96 7.22 8.75 0.45
CA LEU A 96 8.38 8.09 -0.13
C LEU A 96 8.75 6.82 0.66
N PHE A 97 9.20 6.96 1.91
CA PHE A 97 9.77 5.84 2.66
C PHE A 97 8.76 4.75 2.96
N PHE A 98 7.62 5.11 3.56
CA PHE A 98 6.56 4.16 3.88
C PHE A 98 6.09 3.36 2.66
N PRO A 99 5.67 3.98 1.55
CA PRO A 99 5.18 3.23 0.39
C PRO A 99 6.32 2.50 -0.34
N ALA A 100 7.56 3.02 -0.36
CA ALA A 100 8.69 2.29 -0.97
C ALA A 100 9.00 0.99 -0.22
N ILE A 101 9.11 1.06 1.12
CA ILE A 101 9.40 -0.12 1.96
C ILE A 101 8.24 -1.11 1.90
N SER A 102 7.00 -0.63 2.01
CA SER A 102 5.80 -1.47 1.94
C SER A 102 5.69 -2.16 0.59
N SER A 103 5.93 -1.45 -0.51
CA SER A 103 5.97 -1.99 -1.86
C SER A 103 7.01 -3.12 -1.97
N PHE A 104 8.23 -2.88 -1.51
CA PHE A 104 9.30 -3.87 -1.58
C PHE A 104 8.92 -5.16 -0.82
N ILE A 105 8.37 -5.03 0.39
CA ILE A 105 7.91 -6.17 1.19
C ILE A 105 6.78 -6.91 0.48
N LEU A 106 5.75 -6.20 0.00
CA LEU A 106 4.57 -6.81 -0.62
C LEU A 106 4.91 -7.54 -1.92
N ILE A 107 5.67 -6.90 -2.81
CA ILE A 107 6.07 -7.49 -4.09
C ILE A 107 7.00 -8.68 -3.87
N LYS A 108 7.96 -8.59 -2.93
CA LYS A 108 8.86 -9.71 -2.63
C LYS A 108 8.09 -10.92 -2.10
N ASN A 109 7.12 -10.69 -1.21
CA ASN A 109 6.33 -11.77 -0.62
C ASN A 109 5.16 -12.23 -1.49
N SER A 110 4.82 -11.52 -2.58
CA SER A 110 3.76 -11.97 -3.49
C SER A 110 4.16 -13.16 -4.34
N PHE A 111 5.46 -13.40 -4.54
CA PHE A 111 6.00 -14.52 -5.31
C PHE A 111 6.50 -15.61 -4.37
N ILE A 112 5.60 -16.46 -3.87
CA ILE A 112 5.97 -17.62 -3.07
C ILE A 112 6.21 -18.80 -4.01
N LYS A 113 7.43 -19.34 -4.01
CA LYS A 113 7.79 -20.55 -4.75
C LYS A 113 7.22 -21.76 -4.01
N SER A 114 6.46 -22.61 -4.70
CA SER A 114 5.78 -23.79 -4.13
C SER A 114 6.72 -24.93 -3.69
N SER A 115 8.04 -24.74 -3.71
CA SER A 115 9.02 -25.83 -3.62
C SER A 115 9.35 -26.33 -2.21
N ASN A 116 8.63 -25.90 -1.16
CA ASN A 116 8.87 -26.32 0.24
C ASN A 116 7.64 -26.94 0.93
N LEU A 117 6.55 -27.22 0.21
CA LEU A 117 5.46 -28.02 0.77
C LEU A 117 5.76 -29.50 0.51
N PRO A 118 5.74 -30.38 1.54
CA PRO A 118 5.81 -31.81 1.30
C PRO A 118 4.64 -32.22 0.41
N LEU A 119 4.97 -32.77 -0.76
CA LEU A 119 4.01 -33.30 -1.72
C LEU A 119 3.11 -34.31 -1.01
N GLY A 120 1.85 -33.95 -0.79
CA GLY A 120 0.77 -34.92 -0.70
C GLY A 120 0.38 -35.29 -2.13
N ASP A 121 0.54 -36.56 -2.48
CA ASP A 121 0.18 -37.11 -3.78
C ASP A 121 -1.28 -36.80 -4.12
N THR A 122 -1.50 -35.86 -5.02
CA THR A 122 -2.62 -35.72 -5.97
C THR A 122 -2.73 -34.26 -6.38
N LEU A 123 -2.21 -33.89 -7.55
CA LEU A 123 -2.75 -32.86 -8.48
C LEU A 123 -1.77 -32.69 -9.67
N PRO A 124 -2.27 -32.34 -10.87
CA PRO A 124 -1.55 -32.51 -12.13
C PRO A 124 -0.39 -31.51 -12.31
N GLN A 125 0.75 -32.03 -12.75
CA GLN A 125 2.06 -31.38 -12.95
C GLN A 125 2.13 -30.29 -14.04
N ASN A 126 1.02 -29.70 -14.48
CA ASN A 126 1.03 -28.67 -15.54
C ASN A 126 0.29 -27.41 -15.10
N GLY A 127 0.93 -26.64 -14.24
CA GLY A 127 0.50 -25.30 -13.84
C GLY A 127 1.62 -24.65 -13.03
N SER A 128 2.08 -23.48 -13.46
CA SER A 128 3.23 -22.76 -12.91
C SER A 128 3.39 -22.87 -11.38
N GLU A 129 4.58 -23.30 -10.93
CA GLU A 129 5.01 -23.55 -9.54
C GLU A 129 5.02 -22.32 -8.59
N TYR A 130 4.29 -21.26 -8.95
CA TYR A 130 4.28 -19.98 -8.26
C TYR A 130 2.84 -19.62 -7.88
N PHE A 131 2.54 -19.73 -6.59
CA PHE A 131 1.33 -19.11 -6.05
C PHE A 131 1.59 -17.60 -5.96
N THR A 132 0.91 -16.85 -6.82
CA THR A 132 1.00 -15.38 -6.81
C THR A 132 -0.19 -14.81 -6.03
N HIS A 133 0.08 -14.19 -4.88
CA HIS A 133 -0.96 -13.48 -4.13
C HIS A 133 -1.28 -12.15 -4.84
N LYS A 134 -2.26 -12.20 -5.76
CA LYS A 134 -2.64 -11.06 -6.63
C LYS A 134 -2.90 -9.77 -5.84
N VAL A 135 -3.60 -9.86 -4.69
CA VAL A 135 -3.87 -8.72 -3.80
C VAL A 135 -2.58 -8.02 -3.36
N MET A 136 -1.60 -8.81 -2.89
CA MET A 136 -0.32 -8.28 -2.39
C MET A 136 0.47 -7.63 -3.52
N LEU A 137 0.49 -8.24 -4.70
CA LEU A 137 1.15 -7.68 -5.87
C LEU A 137 0.50 -6.36 -6.30
N THR A 138 -0.83 -6.29 -6.35
CA THR A 138 -1.55 -5.06 -6.71
C THR A 138 -1.33 -3.95 -5.69
N CYS A 139 -1.48 -4.22 -4.38
CA CYS A 139 -1.20 -3.24 -3.33
C CYS A 139 0.27 -2.78 -3.37
N GLY A 140 1.19 -3.72 -3.58
CA GLY A 140 2.62 -3.43 -3.75
C GLY A 140 2.88 -2.50 -4.94
N ALA A 141 2.28 -2.77 -6.09
CA ALA A 141 2.40 -1.93 -7.28
C ALA A 141 1.83 -0.51 -7.07
N VAL A 142 0.71 -0.38 -6.37
CA VAL A 142 0.13 0.94 -6.04
C VAL A 142 1.07 1.73 -5.12
N PHE A 143 1.63 1.09 -4.10
CA PHE A 143 2.62 1.74 -3.23
C PHE A 143 3.93 2.06 -3.97
N ALA A 144 4.37 1.22 -4.90
CA ALA A 144 5.51 1.53 -5.78
C ALA A 144 5.24 2.81 -6.58
N PHE A 145 4.06 2.90 -7.19
CA PHE A 145 3.64 4.06 -7.95
C PHE A 145 3.65 5.34 -7.09
N ILE A 146 3.05 5.29 -5.88
CA ILE A 146 3.06 6.40 -4.93
C ILE A 146 4.49 6.84 -4.59
N ALA A 147 5.36 5.88 -4.25
CA ALA A 147 6.75 6.18 -3.93
C ALA A 147 7.48 6.85 -5.10
N LEU A 148 7.26 6.38 -6.33
CA LEU A 148 7.89 6.94 -7.53
C LEU A 148 7.41 8.35 -7.84
N ILE A 149 6.10 8.63 -7.78
CA ILE A 149 5.58 9.98 -8.04
C ILE A 149 6.05 10.98 -6.98
N CYS A 150 6.09 10.57 -5.70
CA CYS A 150 6.61 11.40 -4.63
C CYS A 150 8.12 11.59 -4.73
N ALA A 151 8.89 10.55 -5.10
CA ALA A 151 10.33 10.68 -5.35
C ALA A 151 10.62 11.69 -6.47
N ALA A 152 9.95 11.52 -7.62
CA ALA A 152 10.16 12.38 -8.78
C ALA A 152 9.84 13.85 -8.46
N THR A 153 8.71 14.11 -7.79
CA THR A 153 8.30 15.47 -7.43
C THR A 153 9.17 16.09 -6.33
N LEU A 154 9.65 15.29 -5.36
CA LEU A 154 10.63 15.75 -4.37
C LEU A 154 11.98 16.11 -5.01
N ILE A 155 12.45 15.34 -6.00
CA ILE A 155 13.68 15.63 -6.75
C ILE A 155 13.51 16.93 -7.54
N LEU A 156 12.39 17.11 -8.25
CA LEU A 156 12.11 18.32 -9.04
C LEU A 156 12.05 19.58 -8.18
N THR A 157 11.49 19.49 -6.98
CA THR A 157 11.36 20.62 -6.05
C THR A 157 12.58 20.78 -5.12
N SER A 158 13.59 19.92 -5.21
CA SER A 158 14.75 19.94 -4.30
C SER A 158 15.59 21.21 -4.39
N LYS A 159 15.75 21.78 -5.59
CA LYS A 159 16.47 23.04 -5.80
C LYS A 159 15.70 24.23 -5.25
N GLU A 160 14.40 24.30 -5.51
CA GLU A 160 13.51 25.37 -5.02
C GLU A 160 13.42 25.35 -3.49
N ALA A 161 13.37 24.15 -2.89
CA ALA A 161 13.39 23.99 -1.44
C ALA A 161 14.69 24.45 -0.77
N ARG A 162 15.85 24.26 -1.43
CA ARG A 162 17.14 24.76 -0.93
C ARG A 162 17.25 26.27 -1.01
N GLU A 163 16.56 26.89 -1.97
CA GLU A 163 16.53 28.33 -2.16
C GLU A 163 15.45 29.04 -1.32
N GLY A 164 14.59 28.28 -0.61
CA GLY A 164 13.49 28.82 0.18
C GLY A 164 12.41 29.51 -0.66
N LYS A 165 12.33 29.19 -1.96
CA LYS A 165 11.36 29.78 -2.90
C LYS A 165 10.21 28.80 -3.12
N GLU A 166 8.98 29.26 -2.89
CA GLU A 166 7.73 28.52 -3.16
C GLU A 166 7.37 28.41 -4.66
#